data_AF-A0A1M5BCU1-F1
#
_entry.id   AF-A0A1M5BCU1-F1
#
_cell.length_a   1.000
_cell.length_b   1.000
_cell.length_c   1.000
_cell.angle_alpha   90.00
_cell.angle_beta   90.00
_cell.angle_gamma   90.00
#
_symmetry.space_group_name_H-M   'P 1'
#
loop_
_entity.id
_entity.type
_entity.pdbx_description
1 polymer ?
#
loop_
_entity_poly.entity_id
_entity_poly.type
_entity_poly.pdbx_seq_one_letter_code
_entity_poly.pdbx_strand_id
1 'polypeptide(L)'
;MPVAKRGWSWGVLWVFKNLRNEARIFFWLHTAGPLLIKGPDQPGLDPLLPDMRFIRAWHNGREVPYIPGSSLKGVLRSRAEQVIRALAPEGMTIPDPFQQGRDKEMKDKPGCYRYYASDPVTQLFGQTYLAGRLRCADAFPVENKPLILNERNHVAINRITGATQGKALFNPEVVEEGTFAAEISLTNFAVWQLKLLGLLLQDLDDGFLLLGGGTTRGYGRVRVENARVLVRDYRHDPPAEILRGYESDDVVTLSGCHYNSMGYCWEVTFDGFKWLLELEVDLADTLKKLHRKQREVQQKRVNHGG
;
A
#
# COMPACT_ATOMS: atom_id res chain seq x y z
N MET A 1 8.12 0.47 46.73
CA MET A 1 7.77 -0.24 45.48
C MET A 1 6.35 -0.79 45.58
N PRO A 2 5.36 -0.20 44.89
CA PRO A 2 4.12 -0.89 44.59
C PRO A 2 4.15 -1.40 43.14
N VAL A 3 3.85 -2.69 42.98
CA VAL A 3 3.71 -3.35 41.69
C VAL A 3 2.45 -2.79 41.01
N ALA A 4 2.63 -1.90 40.03
CA ALA A 4 1.55 -1.41 39.20
C ALA A 4 0.99 -2.57 38.35
N LYS A 5 -0.25 -2.97 38.65
CA LYS A 5 -1.04 -3.87 37.79
C LYS A 5 -1.19 -3.20 36.42
N ARG A 6 -0.49 -3.73 35.40
CA ARG A 6 -0.62 -3.33 33.99
C ARG A 6 -1.96 -3.80 33.42
N GLY A 7 -3.01 -3.05 33.72
CA GLY A 7 -4.29 -3.12 33.02
C GLY A 7 -4.23 -2.22 31.78
N TRP A 8 -4.49 -2.79 30.60
CA TRP A 8 -4.69 -2.01 29.38
C TRP A 8 -5.97 -1.19 29.55
N SER A 9 -5.83 0.12 29.80
CA SER A 9 -6.96 1.05 29.82
C SER A 9 -7.46 1.26 28.39
N TRP A 10 -8.54 0.56 28.03
CA TRP A 10 -9.26 0.80 26.79
C TRP A 10 -10.13 2.05 26.92
N GLY A 11 -9.50 3.21 27.10
CA GLY A 11 -10.12 4.46 26.65
C GLY A 11 -10.43 4.31 25.16
N VAL A 12 -11.53 4.88 24.69
CA VAL A 12 -12.00 4.77 23.30
C VAL A 12 -10.90 5.26 22.34
N LEU A 13 -10.06 4.33 21.88
CA LEU A 13 -8.92 4.66 21.04
C LEU A 13 -9.43 4.86 19.62
N TRP A 14 -9.75 6.11 19.31
CA TRP A 14 -10.16 6.53 17.99
C TRP A 14 -8.93 6.64 17.09
N VAL A 15 -8.62 5.56 16.37
CA VAL A 15 -7.40 5.42 15.56
C VAL A 15 -7.11 6.61 14.64
N PHE A 16 -8.12 7.37 14.19
CA PHE A 16 -7.94 8.57 13.35
C PHE A 16 -8.44 9.88 13.97
N LYS A 17 -9.01 9.90 15.18
CA LYS A 17 -9.41 11.19 15.80
C LYS A 17 -8.23 11.92 16.42
N ASN A 18 -7.25 11.18 16.95
CA ASN A 18 -6.04 11.75 17.51
C ASN A 18 -4.88 11.46 16.55
N LEU A 19 -4.31 12.52 15.97
CA LEU A 19 -3.16 12.40 15.10
C LEU A 19 -1.89 12.27 15.95
N ARG A 20 -1.11 11.21 15.72
CA ARG A 20 0.15 10.92 16.43
C ARG A 20 1.34 11.01 15.50
N ASN A 21 1.25 10.40 14.32
CA ASN A 21 2.31 10.43 13.33
C ASN A 21 1.73 10.32 11.91
N GLU A 22 2.52 10.76 10.94
CA GLU A 22 2.24 10.57 9.52
C GLU A 22 3.53 10.30 8.76
N ALA A 23 3.45 9.54 7.68
CA ALA A 23 4.52 9.37 6.73
C ALA A 23 4.00 9.62 5.32
N ARG A 24 4.77 10.32 4.47
CA ARG A 24 4.52 10.46 3.04
C ARG A 24 5.75 10.01 2.27
N ILE A 25 5.56 9.08 1.37
CA ILE A 25 6.60 8.55 0.49
C ILE A 25 6.28 9.07 -0.91
N PHE A 26 7.14 9.95 -1.41
CA PHE A 26 7.10 10.44 -2.77
C PHE A 26 8.13 9.68 -3.59
N PHE A 27 7.78 9.25 -4.79
CA PHE A 27 8.71 8.56 -5.67
C PHE A 27 8.21 8.61 -7.10
N TRP A 28 9.09 8.28 -8.03
CA TRP A 28 8.76 8.12 -9.43
C TRP A 28 8.65 6.63 -9.77
N LEU A 29 7.58 6.29 -10.48
CA LEU A 29 7.40 5.01 -11.16
C LEU A 29 7.87 5.17 -12.59
N HIS A 30 9.08 4.70 -12.88
CA HIS A 30 9.63 4.68 -14.23
C HIS A 30 9.35 3.32 -14.87
N THR A 31 8.74 3.29 -16.06
CA THR A 31 8.53 2.05 -16.82
C THR A 31 9.87 1.38 -17.17
N ALA A 32 10.02 0.11 -16.80
CA ALA A 32 11.14 -0.75 -17.22
C ALA A 32 10.68 -1.89 -18.14
N GLY A 33 9.50 -1.71 -18.72
CA GLY A 33 8.81 -2.56 -19.66
C GLY A 33 7.45 -1.92 -19.99
N PRO A 34 6.74 -2.41 -21.02
CA PRO A 34 5.46 -1.86 -21.42
C PRO A 34 4.47 -1.92 -20.26
N LEU A 35 3.79 -0.82 -19.98
CA LEU A 35 2.78 -0.74 -18.93
C LEU A 35 1.39 -0.63 -19.56
N LEU A 36 0.45 -1.43 -19.03
CA LEU A 36 -0.97 -1.37 -19.39
C LEU A 36 -1.80 -1.27 -18.13
N ILE A 37 -2.43 -0.11 -17.90
CA ILE A 37 -3.49 0.03 -16.89
C ILE A 37 -4.80 0.16 -17.63
N LYS A 38 -5.64 -0.88 -17.51
CA LYS A 38 -6.93 -0.93 -18.19
C LYS A 38 -7.89 0.10 -17.59
N GLY A 39 -8.50 0.92 -18.44
CA GLY A 39 -9.69 1.68 -18.05
C GLY A 39 -10.92 0.79 -17.88
N PRO A 40 -12.03 1.30 -17.33
CA PRO A 40 -13.31 0.61 -17.40
C PRO A 40 -13.66 0.32 -18.86
N ASP A 41 -14.28 -0.85 -19.12
CA ASP A 41 -14.66 -1.30 -20.46
C ASP A 41 -15.65 -0.31 -21.09
N GLN A 42 -15.13 0.69 -21.80
CA GLN A 42 -15.88 1.42 -22.81
C GLN A 42 -15.31 1.00 -24.15
N PRO A 43 -15.96 0.08 -24.88
CA PRO A 43 -15.68 -0.03 -26.30
C PRO A 43 -15.93 1.35 -26.90
N GLY A 44 -14.87 1.97 -27.41
CA GLY A 44 -15.02 3.21 -28.16
C GLY A 44 -15.95 2.95 -29.33
N LEU A 45 -16.91 3.85 -29.57
CA LEU A 45 -17.74 3.82 -30.77
C LEU A 45 -16.92 4.11 -32.06
N ASP A 46 -15.66 4.54 -31.90
CA ASP A 46 -14.73 4.82 -32.98
C ASP A 46 -13.86 3.58 -33.29
N PRO A 47 -14.03 2.94 -34.46
CA PRO A 47 -13.27 1.75 -34.86
C PRO A 47 -11.80 2.03 -35.18
N LEU A 48 -11.34 3.29 -35.15
CA LEU A 48 -9.93 3.66 -35.31
C LEU A 48 -9.15 3.66 -33.97
N LEU A 49 -9.85 3.57 -32.84
CA LEU A 49 -9.21 3.51 -31.53
C LEU A 49 -8.89 2.05 -31.15
N PRO A 50 -7.78 1.79 -30.42
CA PRO A 50 -7.45 0.45 -29.97
C PRO A 50 -8.53 -0.10 -29.04
N ASP A 51 -8.78 -1.42 -29.15
CA ASP A 51 -9.82 -2.13 -28.39
C ASP A 51 -9.67 -1.98 -26.86
N MET A 52 -8.44 -1.73 -26.39
CA MET A 52 -8.13 -1.51 -24.98
C MET A 52 -7.20 -0.31 -24.82
N ARG A 53 -7.74 0.79 -24.29
CA ARG A 53 -6.97 2.01 -24.03
C ARG A 53 -6.38 2.03 -22.63
N PHE A 54 -5.26 2.74 -22.50
CA PHE A 54 -4.70 3.06 -21.20
C PHE A 54 -5.64 4.02 -20.47
N ILE A 55 -5.86 3.81 -19.17
CA ILE A 55 -6.78 4.66 -18.39
C ILE A 55 -6.30 6.12 -18.33
N ARG A 56 -7.23 7.07 -18.49
CA ARG A 56 -6.94 8.51 -18.56
C ARG A 56 -7.75 9.30 -17.55
N ALA A 57 -7.20 10.44 -17.13
CA ALA A 57 -7.87 11.41 -16.28
C ALA A 57 -7.49 12.84 -16.71
N TRP A 58 -8.34 13.81 -16.34
CA TRP A 58 -8.05 15.22 -16.56
C TRP A 58 -7.06 15.73 -15.49
N HIS A 59 -5.91 16.23 -15.93
CA HIS A 59 -4.87 16.77 -15.06
C HIS A 59 -4.21 17.99 -15.71
N ASN A 60 -4.08 19.08 -14.96
CA ASN A 60 -3.51 20.35 -15.44
C ASN A 60 -4.07 20.82 -16.80
N GLY A 61 -5.40 20.72 -16.99
CA GLY A 61 -6.08 21.21 -18.19
C GLY A 61 -5.98 20.32 -19.43
N ARG A 62 -5.49 19.08 -19.29
CA ARG A 62 -5.41 18.10 -20.39
C ARG A 62 -5.74 16.69 -19.93
N GLU A 63 -6.16 15.83 -20.86
CA GLU A 63 -6.33 14.40 -20.62
C GLU A 63 -4.98 13.68 -20.70
N VAL A 64 -4.60 12.95 -19.66
CA VAL A 64 -3.32 12.21 -19.59
C VAL A 64 -3.52 10.78 -19.10
N PRO A 65 -2.69 9.82 -19.56
CA PRO A 65 -2.67 8.50 -18.94
C PRO A 65 -2.21 8.63 -17.49
N TYR A 66 -2.75 7.82 -16.59
CA TYR A 66 -2.39 7.86 -15.17
C TYR A 66 -2.46 6.46 -14.55
N ILE A 67 -1.79 6.27 -13.42
CA ILE A 67 -1.90 5.04 -12.63
C ILE A 67 -2.82 5.33 -11.45
N PRO A 68 -4.02 4.72 -11.37
CA PRO A 68 -4.91 4.92 -10.24
C PRO A 68 -4.25 4.49 -8.93
N GLY A 69 -4.46 5.28 -7.88
CA GLY A 69 -4.03 4.96 -6.53
C GLY A 69 -4.63 3.64 -6.05
N SER A 70 -5.85 3.31 -6.48
CA SER A 70 -6.49 2.01 -6.22
C SER A 70 -5.75 0.84 -6.89
N SER A 71 -5.24 1.01 -8.11
CA SER A 71 -4.43 0.00 -8.81
C SER A 71 -3.10 -0.25 -8.08
N LEU A 72 -2.38 0.82 -7.74
CA LEU A 72 -1.12 0.70 -6.98
C LEU A 72 -1.37 0.08 -5.59
N LYS A 73 -2.39 0.56 -4.87
CA LYS A 73 -2.77 0.03 -3.55
C LYS A 73 -3.16 -1.44 -3.62
N GLY A 74 -3.90 -1.86 -4.64
CA GLY A 74 -4.32 -3.25 -4.84
C GLY A 74 -3.12 -4.18 -5.07
N VAL A 75 -2.17 -3.77 -5.90
CA VAL A 75 -0.95 -4.54 -6.16
C VAL A 75 -0.08 -4.65 -4.90
N LEU A 76 0.13 -3.54 -4.19
CA LEU A 76 0.85 -3.53 -2.91
C LEU A 76 0.15 -4.39 -1.85
N ARG A 77 -1.18 -4.36 -1.78
CA ARG A 77 -1.97 -5.20 -0.87
C ARG A 77 -1.75 -6.68 -1.16
N SER A 78 -1.87 -7.09 -2.43
CA SER A 78 -1.72 -8.49 -2.82
C SER A 78 -0.32 -9.01 -2.47
N ARG A 79 0.72 -8.20 -2.70
CA ARG A 79 2.08 -8.58 -2.30
C ARG A 79 2.27 -8.62 -0.78
N ALA A 80 1.69 -7.68 -0.05
CA ALA A 80 1.68 -7.69 1.41
C ALA A 80 0.99 -8.94 1.97
N GLU A 81 -0.10 -9.39 1.36
CA GLU A 81 -0.77 -10.65 1.74
C GLU A 81 0.16 -11.85 1.57
N GLN A 82 0.93 -11.92 0.49
CA GLN A 82 1.92 -12.99 0.27
C GLN A 82 3.03 -12.96 1.33
N VAL A 83 3.63 -11.78 1.58
CA VAL A 83 4.71 -11.62 2.56
C VAL A 83 4.22 -11.95 3.97
N ILE A 84 3.06 -11.43 4.38
CA ILE A 84 2.51 -11.68 5.70
C ILE A 84 2.12 -13.16 5.85
N ARG A 85 1.54 -13.81 4.83
CA ARG A 85 1.26 -15.26 4.86
C ARG A 85 2.53 -16.09 5.05
N ALA A 86 3.64 -15.71 4.42
CA ALA A 86 4.91 -16.40 4.55
C ALA A 86 5.53 -16.26 5.96
N LEU A 87 5.29 -15.14 6.64
CA LEU A 87 5.83 -14.84 7.96
C LEU A 87 4.84 -15.10 9.11
N ALA A 88 3.60 -15.45 8.78
CA ALA A 88 2.53 -15.60 9.75
C ALA A 88 2.83 -16.75 10.73
N PRO A 89 2.60 -16.56 12.04
CA PRO A 89 2.64 -17.65 12.99
C PRO A 89 1.51 -18.65 12.73
N GLU A 90 1.70 -19.87 13.21
CA GLU A 90 0.69 -20.92 13.13
C GLU A 90 -0.66 -20.46 13.70
N GLY A 91 -1.74 -20.70 12.96
CA GLY A 91 -3.10 -20.32 13.35
C GLY A 91 -3.48 -18.86 13.13
N MET A 92 -2.59 -18.01 12.57
CA MET A 92 -2.99 -16.69 12.07
C MET A 92 -3.66 -16.83 10.69
N THR A 93 -4.93 -16.45 10.60
CA THR A 93 -5.68 -16.44 9.34
C THR A 93 -5.66 -15.05 8.71
N ILE A 94 -5.30 -14.98 7.43
CA ILE A 94 -5.44 -13.78 6.60
C ILE A 94 -6.61 -14.04 5.65
N PRO A 95 -7.81 -13.55 5.97
CA PRO A 95 -9.02 -13.90 5.23
C PRO A 95 -9.00 -13.32 3.82
N ASP A 96 -9.80 -13.92 2.95
CA ASP A 96 -10.10 -13.35 1.64
C ASP A 96 -10.76 -11.97 1.85
N PRO A 97 -10.23 -10.88 1.25
CA PRO A 97 -10.83 -9.56 1.36
C PRO A 97 -12.30 -9.48 0.87
N PHE A 98 -12.75 -10.43 0.06
CA PHE A 98 -14.12 -10.54 -0.45
C PHE A 98 -15.02 -11.48 0.36
N GLN A 99 -14.51 -12.05 1.46
CA GLN A 99 -15.30 -12.92 2.32
C GLN A 99 -16.48 -12.13 2.94
N GLN A 100 -17.69 -12.60 2.67
CA GLN A 100 -18.90 -11.95 3.18
C GLN A 100 -19.13 -12.22 4.67
N GLY A 101 -19.82 -11.29 5.35
CA GLY A 101 -20.32 -11.46 6.72
C GLY A 101 -19.51 -10.74 7.80
N ARG A 102 -18.19 -10.56 7.62
CA ARG A 102 -17.32 -9.88 8.59
C ARG A 102 -17.75 -8.42 8.83
N ASP A 103 -18.26 -7.76 7.79
CA ASP A 103 -18.75 -6.39 7.88
C ASP A 103 -19.92 -6.26 8.85
N LYS A 104 -20.84 -7.23 8.82
CA LYS A 104 -22.00 -7.28 9.72
C LYS A 104 -21.55 -7.54 11.16
N GLU A 105 -20.58 -8.44 11.35
CA GLU A 105 -19.99 -8.73 12.67
C GLU A 105 -19.30 -7.49 13.28
N MET A 106 -18.64 -6.68 12.44
CA MET A 106 -17.77 -5.58 12.86
C MET A 106 -18.47 -4.22 12.96
N LYS A 107 -19.65 -4.05 12.33
CA LYS A 107 -20.33 -2.75 12.17
C LYS A 107 -20.53 -2.00 13.49
N ASP A 108 -21.00 -2.68 14.52
CA ASP A 108 -21.36 -2.07 15.82
C ASP A 108 -20.22 -2.14 16.85
N LYS A 109 -19.02 -2.54 16.42
CA LYS A 109 -17.86 -2.65 17.31
C LYS A 109 -17.10 -1.30 17.39
N PRO A 110 -16.49 -0.94 18.54
CA PRO A 110 -15.60 0.21 18.63
C PRO A 110 -14.44 0.14 17.62
N GLY A 111 -13.93 1.29 17.17
CA GLY A 111 -12.85 1.34 16.18
C GLY A 111 -11.57 0.64 16.64
N CYS A 112 -11.19 0.78 17.92
CA CYS A 112 -10.06 0.07 18.50
C CYS A 112 -10.25 -1.46 18.44
N TYR A 113 -11.45 -1.96 18.76
CA TYR A 113 -11.76 -3.39 18.64
C TYR A 113 -11.64 -3.85 17.19
N ARG A 114 -12.26 -3.13 16.24
CA ARG A 114 -12.17 -3.47 14.81
C ARG A 114 -10.72 -3.56 14.37
N TYR A 115 -9.89 -2.58 14.75
CA TYR A 115 -8.47 -2.56 14.40
C TYR A 115 -7.72 -3.78 14.96
N TYR A 116 -7.77 -4.04 16.25
CA TYR A 116 -6.99 -5.13 16.85
C TYR A 116 -7.59 -6.53 16.62
N ALA A 117 -8.89 -6.63 16.31
CA ALA A 117 -9.50 -7.89 15.90
C ALA A 117 -9.24 -8.23 14.42
N SER A 118 -8.83 -7.25 13.61
CA SER A 118 -8.45 -7.44 12.20
C SER A 118 -7.04 -7.99 12.04
N ASP A 119 -6.83 -8.70 10.93
CA ASP A 119 -5.53 -9.19 10.50
C ASP A 119 -4.58 -8.03 10.11
N PRO A 120 -3.25 -8.25 10.10
CA PRO A 120 -2.28 -7.20 9.82
C PRO A 120 -2.45 -6.52 8.45
N VAL A 121 -2.87 -7.26 7.41
CA VAL A 121 -3.13 -6.69 6.08
C VAL A 121 -4.28 -5.69 6.18
N THR A 122 -5.39 -6.08 6.82
CA THR A 122 -6.55 -5.21 7.02
C THR A 122 -6.24 -4.02 7.91
N GLN A 123 -5.37 -4.15 8.92
CA GLN A 123 -4.89 -3.02 9.73
C GLN A 123 -4.15 -1.96 8.89
N LEU A 124 -3.42 -2.37 7.85
CA LEU A 124 -2.66 -1.46 6.98
C LEU A 124 -3.52 -0.91 5.83
N PHE A 125 -4.14 -1.80 5.04
CA PHE A 125 -4.83 -1.44 3.80
C PHE A 125 -6.30 -1.08 4.00
N GLY A 126 -6.89 -1.52 5.11
CA GLY A 126 -8.30 -1.32 5.43
C GLY A 126 -9.22 -2.39 4.84
N GLN A 127 -10.48 -2.27 5.21
CA GLN A 127 -11.65 -2.97 4.69
C GLN A 127 -12.90 -2.08 4.79
N THR A 128 -14.02 -2.53 4.24
CA THR A 128 -15.33 -1.83 4.31
C THR A 128 -15.73 -1.41 5.74
N TYR A 129 -15.41 -2.22 6.76
CA TYR A 129 -15.72 -1.91 8.17
C TYR A 129 -14.61 -1.17 8.93
N LEU A 130 -13.40 -1.04 8.35
CA LEU A 130 -12.21 -0.47 8.99
C LEU A 130 -11.39 0.35 7.99
N ALA A 131 -11.27 1.66 8.23
CA ALA A 131 -10.35 2.49 7.46
C ALA A 131 -8.90 2.01 7.64
N GLY A 132 -8.20 1.81 6.52
CA GLY A 132 -6.78 1.47 6.51
C GLY A 132 -5.91 2.69 6.83
N ARG A 133 -4.68 2.44 7.29
CA ARG A 133 -3.68 3.48 7.55
C ARG A 133 -2.99 3.96 6.29
N LEU A 134 -2.90 3.12 5.25
CA LEU A 134 -2.21 3.43 4.00
C LEU A 134 -3.17 3.91 2.90
N ARG A 135 -2.79 5.00 2.24
CA ARG A 135 -3.44 5.57 1.05
C ARG A 135 -2.41 5.70 -0.07
N CYS A 136 -2.84 5.45 -1.29
CA CYS A 136 -2.07 5.75 -2.49
C CYS A 136 -2.82 6.81 -3.27
N ALA A 137 -2.14 7.88 -3.67
CA ALA A 137 -2.68 8.86 -4.60
C ALA A 137 -2.62 8.33 -6.03
N ASP A 138 -3.42 8.93 -6.91
CA ASP A 138 -3.27 8.74 -8.35
C ASP A 138 -1.90 9.26 -8.80
N ALA A 139 -1.19 8.48 -9.61
CA ALA A 139 0.12 8.85 -10.12
C ALA A 139 0.01 9.38 -11.55
N PHE A 140 0.50 10.60 -11.77
CA PHE A 140 0.43 11.32 -13.03
C PHE A 140 1.80 11.42 -13.70
N PRO A 141 1.88 11.53 -15.03
CA PRO A 141 3.15 11.70 -15.73
C PRO A 141 3.94 12.91 -15.22
N VAL A 142 5.24 12.72 -14.98
CA VAL A 142 6.14 13.80 -14.59
C VAL A 142 6.33 14.75 -15.77
N GLU A 143 6.19 16.05 -15.52
CA GLU A 143 6.42 17.07 -16.54
C GLU A 143 7.87 17.03 -17.05
N ASN A 144 8.06 17.31 -18.34
CA ASN A 144 9.36 17.29 -19.02
C ASN A 144 10.10 15.94 -19.04
N LYS A 145 9.39 14.82 -18.79
CA LYS A 145 9.89 13.46 -19.02
C LYS A 145 9.23 12.85 -20.26
N PRO A 146 9.91 11.92 -20.97
CA PRO A 146 9.29 11.19 -22.07
C PRO A 146 8.02 10.46 -21.63
N LEU A 147 7.01 10.49 -22.50
CA LEU A 147 5.80 9.71 -22.39
C LEU A 147 5.45 9.17 -23.78
N ILE A 148 5.82 7.92 -24.03
CA ILE A 148 5.64 7.24 -25.31
C ILE A 148 4.55 6.19 -25.15
N LEU A 149 3.44 6.41 -25.86
CA LEU A 149 2.36 5.46 -25.99
C LEU A 149 2.52 4.71 -27.31
N ASN A 150 2.24 3.41 -27.29
CA ASN A 150 2.25 2.58 -28.50
C ASN A 150 1.13 1.55 -28.47
N GLU A 151 0.69 1.10 -29.63
CA GLU A 151 -0.21 -0.02 -29.77
C GLU A 151 0.61 -1.29 -29.99
N ARG A 152 0.36 -2.33 -29.18
CA ARG A 152 1.05 -3.61 -29.34
C ARG A 152 0.12 -4.68 -29.89
N ASN A 153 0.44 -5.17 -31.10
CA ASN A 153 -0.32 -6.25 -31.72
C ASN A 153 -0.06 -7.58 -31.01
N HIS A 154 -1.10 -8.22 -30.47
CA HIS A 154 -1.03 -9.60 -30.01
C HIS A 154 -1.72 -10.53 -31.01
N VAL A 155 -0.96 -11.47 -31.56
CA VAL A 155 -1.50 -12.49 -32.46
C VAL A 155 -1.96 -13.70 -31.64
N ALA A 156 -3.26 -13.99 -31.65
CA ALA A 156 -3.79 -15.24 -31.13
C ALA A 156 -3.57 -16.36 -32.17
N ILE A 157 -2.73 -17.34 -31.82
CA ILE A 157 -2.45 -18.52 -32.67
C ILE A 157 -3.32 -19.69 -32.19
N ASN A 158 -4.12 -20.24 -33.10
CA ASN A 158 -4.89 -21.46 -32.83
C ASN A 158 -3.93 -22.66 -32.75
N ARG A 159 -3.91 -23.35 -31.60
CA ARG A 159 -2.99 -24.49 -31.35
C ARG A 159 -3.28 -25.72 -32.21
N ILE A 160 -4.48 -25.85 -32.77
CA ILE A 160 -4.88 -27.00 -33.62
C ILE A 160 -4.56 -26.72 -35.09
N THR A 161 -4.85 -25.51 -35.57
CA THR A 161 -4.74 -25.19 -37.01
C THR A 161 -3.48 -24.41 -37.37
N GLY A 162 -2.72 -23.91 -36.39
CA GLY A 162 -1.58 -23.01 -36.62
C GLY A 162 -1.95 -21.65 -37.23
N ALA A 163 -3.21 -21.45 -37.58
CA ALA A 163 -3.72 -20.23 -38.19
C ALA A 163 -3.90 -19.12 -37.15
N THR A 164 -3.65 -17.89 -37.58
CA THR A 164 -4.02 -16.68 -36.84
C THR A 164 -5.55 -16.60 -36.77
N GLN A 165 -6.13 -16.53 -35.56
CA GLN A 165 -7.56 -16.26 -35.42
C GLN A 165 -7.82 -14.79 -35.76
N GLY A 166 -8.20 -14.52 -37.01
CA GLY A 166 -8.38 -13.16 -37.57
C GLY A 166 -9.50 -12.30 -36.95
N LYS A 167 -10.12 -12.72 -35.84
CA LYS A 167 -11.14 -11.95 -35.10
C LYS A 167 -10.79 -11.69 -33.63
N ALA A 168 -9.59 -12.05 -33.19
CA ALA A 168 -9.10 -11.81 -31.83
C ALA A 168 -7.72 -11.12 -31.86
N LEU A 169 -7.56 -10.14 -32.75
CA LEU A 169 -6.46 -9.17 -32.66
C LEU A 169 -6.76 -8.30 -31.44
N PHE A 170 -6.04 -8.54 -30.35
CA PHE A 170 -6.09 -7.68 -29.18
C PHE A 170 -4.93 -6.70 -29.29
N ASN A 171 -5.24 -5.43 -29.55
CA ASN A 171 -4.25 -4.37 -29.69
C ASN A 171 -4.33 -3.39 -28.51
N PRO A 172 -3.75 -3.71 -27.34
CA PRO A 172 -3.71 -2.78 -26.23
C PRO A 172 -2.81 -1.57 -26.53
N GLU A 173 -3.31 -0.38 -26.20
CA GLU A 173 -2.49 0.82 -26.00
C GLU A 173 -1.69 0.65 -24.70
N VAL A 174 -0.37 0.77 -24.80
CA VAL A 174 0.55 0.65 -23.67
C VAL A 174 1.41 1.91 -23.57
N VAL A 175 1.86 2.21 -22.35
CA VAL A 175 2.98 3.13 -22.14
C VAL A 175 4.26 2.32 -22.33
N GLU A 176 5.01 2.57 -23.39
CA GLU A 176 6.32 1.94 -23.62
C GLU A 176 7.42 2.63 -22.81
N GLU A 177 7.33 3.95 -22.68
CA GLU A 177 8.22 4.75 -21.86
C GLU A 177 7.42 5.82 -21.13
N GLY A 178 7.55 5.91 -19.81
CA GLY A 178 6.87 6.91 -19.00
C GLY A 178 7.39 6.94 -17.57
N THR A 179 7.40 8.14 -16.98
CA THR A 179 7.69 8.35 -15.56
C THR A 179 6.46 8.96 -14.88
N PHE A 180 5.94 8.32 -13.83
CA PHE A 180 4.77 8.79 -13.10
C PHE A 180 5.14 9.18 -11.67
N ALA A 181 4.73 10.37 -11.21
CA ALA A 181 4.91 10.80 -9.83
C ALA A 181 3.87 10.12 -8.93
N ALA A 182 4.33 9.25 -8.05
CA ALA A 182 3.50 8.48 -7.13
C ALA A 182 3.66 8.99 -5.69
N GLU A 183 2.59 8.86 -4.91
CA GLU A 183 2.59 9.16 -3.49
C GLU A 183 1.87 8.08 -2.70
N ILE A 184 2.52 7.61 -1.63
CA ILE A 184 1.92 6.76 -0.60
C ILE A 184 1.94 7.53 0.71
N SER A 185 0.80 7.64 1.38
CA SER A 185 0.70 8.24 2.72
C SER A 185 0.22 7.23 3.75
N LEU A 186 0.78 7.34 4.95
CA LEU A 186 0.33 6.59 6.12
C LEU A 186 -0.03 7.57 7.24
N THR A 187 -1.22 7.42 7.79
CA THR A 187 -1.66 8.17 8.97
C THR A 187 -1.70 7.23 10.16
N ASN A 188 -1.12 7.66 11.29
CA ASN A 188 -1.06 6.90 12.53
C ASN A 188 -0.46 5.50 12.33
N PHE A 189 0.67 5.42 11.64
CA PHE A 189 1.36 4.17 11.32
C PHE A 189 1.96 3.49 12.55
N ALA A 190 2.06 2.16 12.49
CA ALA A 190 2.94 1.39 13.36
C ALA A 190 4.29 1.18 12.65
N VAL A 191 5.41 1.08 13.37
CA VAL A 191 6.74 1.07 12.73
C VAL A 191 6.90 -0.11 11.77
N TRP A 192 6.34 -1.28 12.12
CA TRP A 192 6.35 -2.46 11.25
C TRP A 192 5.65 -2.23 9.89
N GLN A 193 4.69 -1.31 9.82
CA GLN A 193 3.99 -0.96 8.58
C GLN A 193 4.92 -0.22 7.61
N LEU A 194 5.82 0.61 8.15
CA LEU A 194 6.86 1.28 7.37
C LEU A 194 7.93 0.30 6.90
N LYS A 195 8.39 -0.62 7.76
CA LYS A 195 9.29 -1.72 7.39
C LYS A 195 8.70 -2.58 6.26
N LEU A 196 7.43 -2.98 6.40
CA LEU A 196 6.72 -3.74 5.37
C LEU A 196 6.61 -2.93 4.07
N LEU A 197 6.26 -1.65 4.13
CA LEU A 197 6.20 -0.81 2.93
C LEU A 197 7.56 -0.70 2.23
N GLY A 198 8.67 -0.59 2.98
CA GLY A 198 10.01 -0.65 2.42
C GLY A 198 10.26 -1.92 1.61
N LEU A 199 9.86 -3.08 2.13
CA LEU A 199 9.95 -4.36 1.41
C LEU A 199 9.09 -4.38 0.14
N LEU A 200 7.88 -3.84 0.20
CA LEU A 200 6.99 -3.78 -0.96
C LEU A 200 7.52 -2.85 -2.06
N LEU A 201 8.13 -1.72 -1.68
CA LEU A 201 8.80 -0.82 -2.62
C LEU A 201 10.05 -1.47 -3.21
N GLN A 202 10.79 -2.25 -2.42
CA GLN A 202 11.93 -3.02 -2.92
C GLN A 202 11.49 -4.10 -3.92
N ASP A 203 10.44 -4.87 -3.62
CA ASP A 203 9.87 -5.85 -4.54
C ASP A 203 9.38 -5.21 -5.85
N LEU A 204 8.82 -4.00 -5.77
CA LEU A 204 8.39 -3.20 -6.92
C LEU A 204 9.59 -2.76 -7.76
N ASP A 205 10.65 -2.26 -7.12
CA ASP A 205 11.87 -1.81 -7.80
C ASP A 205 12.64 -2.97 -8.44
N ASP A 206 12.76 -4.11 -7.76
CA ASP A 206 13.45 -5.30 -8.30
C ASP A 206 12.67 -5.95 -9.46
N GLY A 207 11.36 -5.69 -9.53
CA GLY A 207 10.46 -6.25 -10.53
C GLY A 207 9.85 -7.60 -10.13
N PHE A 208 9.88 -7.95 -8.84
CA PHE A 208 9.08 -9.06 -8.29
C PHE A 208 7.59 -8.72 -8.22
N LEU A 209 7.28 -7.42 -8.10
CA LEU A 209 5.94 -6.89 -8.13
C LEU A 209 5.71 -6.13 -9.45
N LEU A 210 4.70 -6.55 -10.21
CA LEU A 210 4.39 -5.99 -11.52
C LEU A 210 3.07 -5.20 -11.48
N LEU A 211 2.99 -4.11 -12.25
CA LEU A 211 1.81 -3.25 -12.33
C LEU A 211 0.97 -3.53 -13.58
N GLY A 212 -0.36 -3.49 -13.42
CA GLY A 212 -1.28 -3.51 -14.54
C GLY A 212 -1.57 -4.88 -15.16
N GLY A 213 -2.06 -4.86 -16.40
CA GLY A 213 -2.42 -6.05 -17.17
C GLY A 213 -1.28 -6.58 -18.05
N GLY A 214 -1.38 -7.85 -18.46
CA GLY A 214 -0.40 -8.46 -19.36
C GLY A 214 0.94 -8.82 -18.70
N THR A 215 0.99 -8.90 -17.37
CA THR A 215 2.21 -9.21 -16.60
C THR A 215 2.87 -10.53 -17.00
N THR A 216 2.08 -11.55 -17.35
CA THR A 216 2.58 -12.83 -17.87
C THR A 216 3.16 -12.76 -19.29
N ARG A 217 2.99 -11.62 -19.98
CA ARG A 217 3.51 -11.34 -21.33
C ARG A 217 4.67 -10.33 -21.30
N GLY A 218 5.27 -10.10 -20.13
CA GLY A 218 6.40 -9.20 -19.95
C GLY A 218 6.04 -7.74 -19.71
N TYR A 219 4.78 -7.43 -19.40
CA TYR A 219 4.33 -6.06 -19.10
C TYR A 219 4.46 -5.76 -17.61
N GLY A 220 4.39 -4.47 -17.28
CA GLY A 220 4.16 -4.01 -15.92
C GLY A 220 5.40 -3.89 -15.04
N ARG A 221 6.60 -4.14 -15.59
CA ARG A 221 7.85 -3.89 -14.87
C ARG A 221 8.08 -2.39 -14.75
N VAL A 222 8.38 -1.94 -13.54
CA VAL A 222 8.70 -0.55 -13.22
C VAL A 222 9.94 -0.49 -12.34
N ARG A 223 10.52 0.70 -12.19
CA ARG A 223 11.56 1.05 -11.22
C ARG A 223 11.06 2.16 -10.32
N VAL A 224 11.56 2.16 -9.07
CA VAL A 224 11.29 3.20 -8.08
C VAL A 224 12.47 4.16 -8.09
N GLU A 225 12.24 5.38 -8.59
CA GLU A 225 13.26 6.42 -8.69
C GLU A 225 12.89 7.62 -7.82
N ASN A 226 13.88 8.49 -7.52
CA ASN A 226 13.68 9.78 -6.84
C ASN A 226 12.81 9.68 -5.56
N ALA A 227 13.00 8.61 -4.80
CA ALA A 227 12.21 8.37 -3.60
C ALA A 227 12.62 9.33 -2.48
N ARG A 228 11.64 9.86 -1.75
CA ARG A 228 11.81 10.69 -0.56
C ARG A 228 10.73 10.35 0.46
N VAL A 229 11.12 10.22 1.73
CA VAL A 229 10.20 9.89 2.82
C VAL A 229 10.16 11.05 3.81
N LEU A 230 8.99 11.66 3.93
CA LEU A 230 8.67 12.67 4.94
C LEU A 230 7.99 11.98 6.12
N VAL A 231 8.48 12.20 7.35
CA VAL A 231 7.85 11.72 8.58
C VAL A 231 7.49 12.91 9.47
N ARG A 232 6.28 12.89 10.01
CA ARG A 232 5.79 13.84 11.01
C ARG A 232 5.43 13.12 12.30
N ASP A 233 5.81 13.72 13.42
CA ASP A 233 5.42 13.33 14.77
C ASP A 233 4.70 14.50 15.46
N TYR A 234 3.48 14.27 15.91
CA TYR A 234 2.63 15.30 16.51
C TYR A 234 2.65 15.29 18.04
N ARG A 235 3.48 14.44 18.66
CA ARG A 235 3.67 14.45 20.11
C ARG A 235 4.50 15.66 20.53
N HIS A 236 4.24 16.16 21.73
CA HIS A 236 4.86 17.39 22.23
C HIS A 236 6.36 17.26 22.45
N ASP A 237 6.80 16.15 23.02
CA ASP A 237 8.21 15.92 23.31
C ASP A 237 9.00 15.62 22.03
N PRO A 238 10.22 16.16 21.89
CA PRO A 238 11.05 15.94 20.70
C PRO A 238 11.40 14.45 20.58
N PRO A 239 11.27 13.85 19.38
CA PRO A 239 11.59 12.44 19.17
C PRO A 239 13.08 12.12 19.31
N ALA A 240 13.98 13.11 19.30
CA ALA A 240 15.43 12.88 19.24
C ALA A 240 15.77 11.93 18.06
N GLU A 241 16.59 10.90 18.29
CA GLU A 241 16.98 9.91 17.27
C GLU A 241 16.08 8.66 17.26
N ILE A 242 14.77 8.82 17.48
CA ILE A 242 13.84 7.69 17.45
C ILE A 242 12.70 7.93 16.46
N LEU A 243 12.25 6.86 15.83
CA LEU A 243 11.02 6.82 15.08
C LEU A 243 9.95 6.17 15.94
N ARG A 244 8.89 6.93 16.23
CA ARG A 244 7.79 6.48 17.07
C ARG A 244 6.57 6.14 16.23
N GLY A 245 6.16 4.88 16.29
CA GLY A 245 4.88 4.41 15.80
C GLY A 245 3.70 4.92 16.62
N TYR A 246 2.53 4.36 16.33
CA TYR A 246 1.26 4.82 16.89
C TYR A 246 1.11 4.46 18.37
N GLU A 247 1.53 3.26 18.77
CA GLU A 247 1.52 2.84 20.17
C GLU A 247 2.69 3.47 20.92
N SER A 248 2.56 3.67 22.23
CA SER A 248 3.61 4.33 23.03
C SER A 248 4.90 3.52 23.15
N ASP A 249 4.80 2.19 23.03
CA ASP A 249 5.91 1.23 23.08
C ASP A 249 6.41 0.81 21.68
N ASP A 250 5.80 1.33 20.62
CA ASP A 250 6.20 1.08 19.23
C ASP A 250 7.24 2.11 18.80
N VAL A 251 8.50 1.88 19.16
CA VAL A 251 9.61 2.81 18.95
C VAL A 251 10.83 2.06 18.42
N VAL A 252 11.54 2.66 17.46
CA VAL A 252 12.83 2.18 16.97
C VAL A 252 13.84 3.32 16.94
N THR A 253 15.10 3.01 17.18
CA THR A 253 16.19 3.98 17.01
C THR A 253 16.41 4.24 15.52
N LEU A 254 16.65 5.50 15.17
CA LEU A 254 16.96 5.93 13.83
C LEU A 254 18.13 6.91 13.89
N SER A 255 19.35 6.38 13.96
CA SER A 255 20.57 7.15 14.16
C SER A 255 20.78 8.19 13.06
N GLY A 256 21.24 9.39 13.43
CA GLY A 256 21.52 10.47 12.48
C GLY A 256 20.28 11.16 11.91
N CYS A 257 19.08 10.88 12.44
CA CYS A 257 17.89 11.63 12.06
C CYS A 257 17.78 12.94 12.86
N HIS A 258 17.54 14.04 12.15
CA HIS A 258 17.37 15.36 12.75
C HIS A 258 15.97 15.89 12.45
N TYR A 259 15.13 15.90 13.47
CA TYR A 259 13.78 16.46 13.37
C TYR A 259 13.80 17.98 13.52
N ASN A 260 13.15 18.66 12.59
CA ASN A 260 12.88 20.09 12.66
C ASN A 260 11.56 20.33 13.41
N SER A 261 11.54 21.33 14.29
CA SER A 261 10.29 21.79 14.90
C SER A 261 9.53 22.68 13.92
N MET A 262 8.29 22.30 13.60
CA MET A 262 7.39 23.09 12.76
C MET A 262 6.40 23.92 13.59
N GLY A 263 6.57 23.98 14.91
CA GLY A 263 5.67 24.64 15.86
C GLY A 263 4.43 23.81 16.26
N TYR A 264 3.94 22.94 15.38
CA TYR A 264 2.80 22.05 15.65
C TYR A 264 3.11 20.55 15.48
N CYS A 265 4.28 20.22 14.92
CA CYS A 265 4.81 18.87 14.81
C CYS A 265 6.34 18.89 14.71
N TRP A 266 6.93 17.71 14.82
CA TRP A 266 8.32 17.43 14.49
C TRP A 266 8.37 16.78 13.12
N GLU A 267 9.25 17.25 12.24
CA GLU A 267 9.34 16.80 10.86
C GLU A 267 10.76 16.41 10.47
N VAL A 268 10.91 15.29 9.78
CA VAL A 268 12.18 14.84 9.21
C VAL A 268 11.95 14.31 7.79
N THR A 269 12.91 14.54 6.90
CA THR A 269 12.88 14.02 5.53
C THR A 269 14.11 13.16 5.29
N PHE A 270 13.90 12.01 4.65
CA PHE A 270 14.94 11.08 4.25
C PHE A 270 14.95 10.94 2.73
N ASP A 271 16.13 10.97 2.13
CA ASP A 271 16.32 10.61 0.73
C ASP A 271 16.35 9.09 0.57
N GLY A 272 15.67 8.61 -0.46
CA GLY A 272 15.46 7.18 -0.70
C GLY A 272 14.47 6.54 0.27
N PHE A 273 14.14 5.28 0.01
CA PHE A 273 13.29 4.46 0.87
C PHE A 273 14.05 3.31 1.55
N LYS A 274 15.33 3.08 1.21
CA LYS A 274 16.10 1.91 1.66
C LYS A 274 16.27 1.85 3.17
N TRP A 275 16.36 2.99 3.85
CA TRP A 275 16.41 3.04 5.32
C TRP A 275 15.18 2.38 5.99
N LEU A 276 14.03 2.31 5.30
CA LEU A 276 12.86 1.56 5.78
C LEU A 276 13.18 0.07 5.95
N LEU A 277 14.06 -0.47 5.11
CA LEU A 277 14.56 -1.84 5.17
C LEU A 277 15.58 -2.04 6.30
N GLU A 278 16.11 -0.97 6.87
CA GLU A 278 17.12 -1.00 7.95
C GLU A 278 16.50 -0.85 9.33
N LEU A 279 15.21 -0.46 9.41
CA LEU A 279 14.49 -0.38 10.69
C LEU A 279 14.61 -1.70 11.48
N GLU A 280 14.99 -1.59 12.75
CA GLU A 280 15.16 -2.72 13.69
C GLU A 280 13.79 -3.31 14.10
N VAL A 281 13.10 -3.90 13.13
CA VAL A 281 11.81 -4.56 13.30
C VAL A 281 11.88 -5.96 12.72
N ASP A 282 11.74 -6.96 13.59
CA ASP A 282 11.48 -8.34 13.19
C ASP A 282 9.98 -8.47 12.86
N LEU A 283 9.67 -8.62 11.57
CA LEU A 283 8.29 -8.77 11.11
C LEU A 283 7.65 -10.07 11.62
N ALA A 284 8.39 -11.19 11.69
CA ALA A 284 7.84 -12.45 12.15
C ALA A 284 7.49 -12.41 13.64
N ASP A 285 8.37 -11.85 14.47
CA ASP A 285 8.08 -11.61 15.89
C ASP A 285 6.93 -10.61 16.09
N THR A 286 6.90 -9.54 15.28
CA THR A 286 5.79 -8.58 15.29
C THR A 286 4.46 -9.25 14.98
N LEU A 287 4.40 -10.12 13.97
CA LEU A 287 3.20 -10.86 13.62
C LEU A 287 2.76 -11.82 14.74
N LYS A 288 3.70 -12.47 15.46
CA LYS A 288 3.39 -13.24 16.68
C LYS A 288 2.74 -12.39 17.75
N LYS A 289 3.30 -11.20 18.03
CA LYS A 289 2.75 -10.24 19.00
C LYS A 289 1.35 -9.76 18.60
N LEU A 290 1.16 -9.42 17.32
CA LEU A 290 -0.13 -9.01 16.77
C LEU A 290 -1.16 -10.13 16.86
N HIS A 291 -0.79 -11.38 16.59
CA HIS A 291 -1.69 -12.52 16.70
C HIS A 291 -2.16 -12.74 18.14
N ARG A 292 -1.24 -12.66 19.11
CA ARG A 292 -1.58 -12.75 20.54
C ARG A 292 -2.58 -11.65 20.91
N LYS A 293 -2.30 -10.40 20.53
CA LYS A 293 -3.19 -9.25 20.80
C LYS A 293 -4.56 -9.43 20.15
N GLN A 294 -4.61 -9.94 18.93
CA GLN A 294 -5.86 -10.25 18.22
C GLN A 294 -6.71 -11.27 18.99
N ARG A 295 -6.12 -12.39 19.42
CA ARG A 295 -6.82 -13.41 20.23
C ARG A 295 -7.32 -12.86 21.56
N GLU A 296 -6.49 -12.08 22.26
CA GLU A 296 -6.88 -11.47 23.54
C GLU A 296 -8.09 -10.52 23.38
N VAL A 297 -8.09 -9.70 22.33
CA VAL A 297 -9.19 -8.77 22.04
C VAL A 297 -10.47 -9.52 21.69
N GLN A 298 -10.38 -10.58 20.89
CA GLN A 298 -11.52 -11.42 20.54
C GLN A 298 -12.08 -12.15 21.77
N GLN A 299 -11.23 -12.75 22.60
CA GLN A 299 -11.65 -13.54 23.77
C GLN A 299 -12.25 -12.69 24.90
N LYS A 300 -11.66 -11.52 25.20
CA LYS A 300 -12.18 -10.63 26.26
C LYS A 300 -13.62 -10.21 26.02
N ARG A 301 -14.04 -10.10 24.76
CA ARG A 301 -15.39 -9.64 24.43
C ARG A 301 -16.44 -10.76 24.45
N VAL A 302 -16.04 -12.01 24.21
CA VAL A 302 -16.90 -13.18 24.43
C VAL A 302 -17.34 -13.25 25.90
N ASN A 303 -16.45 -12.90 26.84
CA ASN A 303 -16.72 -12.98 28.28
C ASN A 303 -17.51 -11.78 28.85
N HIS A 304 -17.72 -10.70 28.10
CA HIS A 304 -18.47 -9.50 28.54
C HIS A 304 -19.82 -9.35 27.82
N GLY A 305 -20.20 -10.34 27.01
CA GLY A 305 -21.46 -10.37 26.26
C GLY A 305 -22.40 -11.50 26.66
N GLY A 306 -22.18 -12.08 27.85
CA GLY A 306 -23.09 -13.04 28.51
C GLY A 306 -23.87 -12.38 29.62
#